data_AF-A0A087TGR9-F1
#
_entry.id   AF-A0A087TGR9-F1
#
_cell.length_a   1.000
_cell.length_b   1.000
_cell.length_c   1.000
_cell.angle_alpha   90.00
_cell.angle_beta   90.00
_cell.angle_gamma   90.00
#
_symmetry.space_group_name_H-M   'P 1'
#
loop_
_entity.id
_entity.type
_entity.pdbx_description
1 polymer ?
#
loop_
_entity_poly.entity_id
_entity_poly.type
_entity_poly.pdbx_seq_one_letter_code
_entity_poly.pdbx_strand_id
1 'polypeptide(L)' 'MGWQELACSLLTCGILLGSPVISAKVSSRTCFRPVNSDTTVYNFTVPDLMETRNISLSEYRDKVLLIVNVATY' A
#
# COMPACT_ATOMS: atom_id res chain seq x y z
N MET A 1 -13.66 53.46 -7.21
CA MET A 1 -13.88 52.08 -6.72
C MET A 1 -12.83 51.18 -7.37
N GLY A 2 -12.04 50.40 -6.62
CA GLY A 2 -10.96 49.60 -7.21
C GLY A 2 -10.16 48.75 -6.23
N TRP A 3 -10.30 49.04 -4.92
CA TRP A 3 -9.68 48.25 -3.85
C TRP A 3 -10.49 47.00 -3.44
N GLN A 4 -11.78 46.93 -3.77
CA GLN A 4 -12.63 45.78 -3.45
C GLN A 4 -12.38 44.57 -4.37
N GLU A 5 -12.08 44.79 -5.65
CA GLU A 5 -11.83 43.73 -6.63
C GLU A 5 -10.55 42.93 -6.32
N LEU A 6 -9.49 43.62 -5.87
CA LEU A 6 -8.21 43.00 -5.51
C LEU A 6 -8.32 42.11 -4.27
N ALA A 7 -9.18 42.47 -3.31
CA ALA A 7 -9.39 41.68 -2.10
C ALA A 7 -10.04 40.32 -2.40
N CYS A 8 -10.99 40.29 -3.34
CA CYS A 8 -11.65 39.04 -3.74
C CYS A 8 -10.72 38.07 -4.48
N SER A 9 -9.78 38.57 -5.28
CA SER A 9 -8.83 37.72 -6.02
C SER A 9 -7.79 37.04 -5.14
N LEU A 10 -7.44 37.62 -3.98
CA LEU A 10 -6.49 37.02 -3.05
C LEU A 10 -7.15 36.00 -2.12
N LEU A 11 -8.44 36.18 -1.80
CA LEU A 11 -9.19 35.26 -0.95
C LEU A 11 -9.56 33.94 -1.65
N THR A 12 -9.73 33.92 -2.98
CA THR A 12 -10.10 32.71 -3.71
C THR A 12 -8.94 31.72 -3.88
N CYS A 13 -7.69 32.20 -3.89
CA CYS A 13 -6.52 31.33 -4.04
C CYS A 13 -6.16 30.59 -2.73
N GLY A 14 -6.50 31.16 -1.56
CA GLY A 14 -6.25 30.54 -0.26
C GLY A 14 -7.12 29.32 0.06
N ILE A 15 -8.30 29.21 -0.56
CA ILE A 15 -9.27 28.14 -0.28
C ILE A 15 -8.97 26.87 -1.09
N LEU A 16 -8.32 26.98 -2.26
CA LEU A 16 -8.08 25.83 -3.15
C LEU A 16 -6.85 24.98 -2.80
N LEU A 17 -5.95 25.45 -1.93
CA LEU A 17 -4.76 24.71 -1.49
C LEU A 17 -4.98 23.88 -0.23
N GLY A 18 -6.19 23.93 0.36
CA GLY A 18 -6.50 23.34 1.66
C GLY A 18 -7.35 22.09 1.64
N SER A 19 -7.53 21.41 0.49
CA SER A 19 -8.28 20.15 0.45
C SER A 19 -7.53 19.09 1.25
N PRO A 20 -8.01 18.64 2.43
CA PRO A 20 -7.38 17.53 3.12
C PRO A 20 -7.55 16.31 2.21
N VAL A 21 -6.44 15.71 1.81
CA VAL A 21 -6.47 14.37 1.22
C VAL A 21 -7.03 13.46 2.32
N ILE A 22 -8.30 13.06 2.19
CA ILE A 22 -8.93 12.09 3.07
C ILE A 22 -8.24 10.76 2.76
N SER A 23 -7.12 10.51 3.43
CA SER A 23 -6.49 9.21 3.45
C SER A 23 -7.41 8.28 4.23
N ALA A 24 -8.15 7.44 3.50
CA ALA A 24 -8.96 6.40 4.10
C ALA A 24 -8.02 5.45 4.83
N LYS A 25 -7.85 5.66 6.14
CA LYS A 25 -7.09 4.76 7.00
C LYS A 25 -7.81 3.43 7.01
N VAL A 26 -7.25 2.44 6.30
CA VAL A 26 -7.76 1.07 6.36
C VAL A 26 -7.61 0.59 7.80
N SER A 27 -8.70 0.10 8.38
CA SER A 27 -8.66 -0.47 9.73
C SER A 27 -7.66 -1.62 9.74
N SER A 28 -6.61 -1.49 10.55
CA SER A 28 -5.67 -2.59 10.80
C SER A 28 -6.46 -3.81 11.27
N ARG A 29 -6.09 -4.98 10.76
CA ARG A 29 -6.71 -6.26 11.14
C ARG A 29 -5.83 -6.94 12.16
N THR A 30 -6.44 -7.56 13.16
CA THR A 30 -5.72 -8.39 14.14
C THR A 30 -5.18 -9.61 13.42
N CYS A 31 -3.85 -9.74 13.38
CA CYS A 31 -3.19 -10.93 12.85
C CYS A 31 -3.12 -12.00 13.96
N PHE A 32 -3.57 -13.21 13.65
CA PHE A 32 -3.43 -14.37 14.55
C PHE A 32 -2.27 -15.23 14.07
N ARG A 33 -1.15 -15.22 14.81
CA ARG A 33 -0.08 -16.21 14.62
C ARG A 33 -0.40 -17.43 15.49
N PRO A 34 -0.48 -18.65 14.93
CA PRO A 34 -0.61 -19.86 15.74
C PRO A 34 0.56 -19.99 16.72
N VAL A 35 0.26 -20.36 17.97
CA VAL A 35 1.23 -20.41 19.07
C VAL A 35 2.37 -21.41 18.81
N ASN A 36 2.11 -22.45 18.01
CA ASN A 36 3.02 -23.58 17.79
C ASN A 36 3.52 -23.70 16.34
N SER A 37 3.42 -22.65 15.53
CA SER A 37 3.95 -22.67 14.15
C SER A 37 5.18 -21.77 14.05
N ASP A 38 6.36 -22.41 13.96
CA ASP A 38 7.58 -21.76 13.49
C ASP A 38 7.57 -21.60 11.95
N THR A 39 6.55 -22.15 11.29
CA THR A 39 6.33 -22.00 9.86
C THR A 39 5.89 -20.57 9.52
N THR A 40 6.69 -19.92 8.69
CA THR A 40 6.40 -18.63 8.08
C THR A 40 6.37 -18.78 6.55
N VAL A 41 5.83 -17.79 5.86
CA VAL A 41 5.85 -17.75 4.38
C VAL A 41 7.28 -17.80 3.81
N TYR A 42 8.27 -17.37 4.58
CA TYR A 42 9.68 -17.36 4.19
C TYR A 42 10.35 -18.75 4.23
N ASN A 43 9.65 -19.78 4.70
CA ASN A 43 10.13 -21.16 4.71
C ASN A 43 9.81 -21.92 3.41
N PHE A 44 9.11 -21.30 2.47
CA PHE A 44 8.70 -21.93 1.21
C PHE A 44 9.61 -21.56 0.05
N THR A 45 9.76 -22.51 -0.85
CA THR A 45 10.42 -22.35 -2.14
C THR A 45 9.42 -22.68 -3.24
N VAL A 46 9.29 -21.79 -4.22
CA VAL A 46 8.32 -21.92 -5.31
C VAL A 46 9.05 -21.86 -6.65
N PRO A 47 8.61 -22.59 -7.68
CA PRO A 47 9.15 -22.42 -9.02
C PRO A 47 8.85 -21.01 -9.54
N ASP A 48 9.74 -20.47 -10.35
CA ASP A 48 9.48 -19.23 -11.07
C ASP A 48 8.43 -19.45 -12.18
N LEU A 49 7.94 -18.36 -12.77
CA LEU A 49 6.86 -18.41 -13.75
C LEU A 49 7.18 -19.28 -14.97
N MET A 50 8.46 -19.37 -15.36
CA MET A 50 8.92 -20.17 -16.49
C MET A 50 9.36 -21.58 -16.08
N GLU A 51 9.23 -21.96 -14.80
CA GLU A 51 9.67 -23.25 -14.23
C GLU A 51 11.15 -23.59 -14.47
N THR A 52 11.97 -22.57 -14.67
CA THR A 52 13.41 -22.70 -14.92
C THR A 52 14.23 -22.77 -13.64
N ARG A 53 13.71 -22.20 -12.56
CA ARG A 53 14.41 -22.13 -11.28
C ARG A 53 13.44 -22.08 -10.11
N ASN A 54 13.96 -22.49 -8.95
CA ASN A 54 13.25 -22.40 -7.69
C ASN A 54 13.64 -21.10 -6.97
N ILE A 55 12.65 -20.29 -6.63
CA ILE A 55 12.78 -19.04 -5.88
C ILE A 55 12.47 -19.33 -4.41
N SER A 56 13.43 -19.06 -3.53
CA SER A 56 13.19 -19.14 -2.09
C SER A 56 12.54 -17.86 -1.60
N LEU A 57 11.39 -17.98 -0.92
CA LEU A 57 10.75 -16.79 -0.34
C LEU A 57 11.55 -16.19 0.81
N SER A 58 12.54 -16.91 1.35
CA SER A 58 13.46 -16.39 2.38
C SER A 58 14.21 -15.13 1.96
N GLU A 59 14.40 -14.91 0.65
CA GLU A 59 15.03 -13.70 0.09
C GLU A 59 14.23 -12.41 0.38
N TYR A 60 12.95 -12.55 0.72
CA TYR A 60 12.06 -11.44 1.03
C TYR A 60 11.78 -11.28 2.53
N ARG A 61 12.59 -11.92 3.40
CA ARG A 61 12.49 -11.73 4.85
C ARG A 61 12.56 -10.24 5.20
N ASP A 62 11.76 -9.85 6.19
CA ASP A 62 11.59 -8.47 6.67
C ASP A 62 10.93 -7.49 5.67
N LYS A 63 10.45 -7.99 4.53
CA LYS A 63 9.63 -7.24 3.57
C LYS A 63 8.16 -7.62 3.69
N VAL A 64 7.27 -6.66 3.49
CA VAL A 64 5.83 -6.90 3.34
C VAL A 64 5.60 -7.59 1.99
N LEU A 65 4.95 -8.75 2.01
CA LEU A 65 4.61 -9.52 0.82
C LEU A 65 3.12 -9.41 0.51
N LEU A 66 2.78 -9.16 -0.75
CA LEU A 66 1.43 -9.30 -1.29
C LEU A 66 1.38 -10.54 -2.19
N ILE A 67 0.66 -11.56 -1.77
CA ILE A 67 0.48 -12.81 -2.53
C ILE A 67 -0.89 -12.76 -3.19
N VAL A 68 -0.91 -12.88 -4.52
CA VAL A 68 -2.13 -12.80 -5.32
C VAL A 68 -2.25 -14.07 -6.16
N ASN A 69 -3.39 -14.75 -6.03
CA ASN A 69 -3.77 -15.79 -6.98
C ASN A 69 -4.28 -15.10 -8.25
N VAL A 70 -3.60 -15.33 -9.38
CA VAL A 70 -3.95 -14.78 -10.69
C VAL A 70 -4.41 -15.89 -11.61
N ALA A 71 -5.33 -15.58 -12.53
CA ALA A 71 -5.77 -16.47 -13.59
C ALA A 71 -5.89 -15.69 -14.91
N THR A 72 -5.57 -16.33 -16.03
CA THR A 72 -5.81 -15.79 -17.38
C THR A 72 -7.14 -16.33 -17.91
N TYR A 73 -7.77 -15.57 -18.81
CA TYR A 73 -9.01 -15.98 -19.49
C TYR A 73 -8.79 -17.10 -20.49
#